data_AF-A0A432I8Y6-F1
#
_entry.id   AF-A0A432I8Y6-F1
#
_cell.length_a   1.000
_cell.length_b   1.000
_cell.length_c   1.000
_cell.angle_alpha   90.00
_cell.angle_beta   90.00
_cell.angle_gamma   90.00
#
_symmetry.space_group_name_H-M   'P 1'
#
loop_
_entity.id
_entity.type
_entity.pdbx_description
1 polymer ?
#
loop_
_entity_poly.entity_id
_entity_poly.type
_entity_poly.pdbx_seq_one_letter_code
_entity_poly.pdbx_strand_id
1 'polypeptide(L)' 'MNEDFLHYLWKHKYLTLNQLQTTEGLEVTILNPGEHNLNSGPDFFNAKLIIGGQTWAGNIEIHLRSSDWYIHHHEEDT' A
#
# COMPACT_ATOMS: atom_id res chain seq x y z
N MET A 1 -11.72 13.79 2.17
CA MET A 1 -11.45 12.34 2.35
C MET A 1 -10.26 12.25 3.30
N ASN A 2 -10.31 11.38 4.31
CA ASN A 2 -9.21 11.14 5.23
C ASN A 2 -8.55 9.78 4.91
N GLU A 3 -7.31 9.59 5.35
CA GLU A 3 -6.56 8.34 5.14
C GLU A 3 -7.25 7.14 5.78
N ASP A 4 -7.93 7.31 6.93
CA ASP A 4 -8.71 6.24 7.55
C ASP A 4 -9.73 5.59 6.61
N PHE A 5 -10.32 6.38 5.70
CA PHE A 5 -11.24 5.84 4.71
C PHE A 5 -10.51 4.99 3.66
N LEU A 6 -9.32 5.39 3.22
CA LEU A 6 -8.49 4.58 2.34
C LEU A 6 -8.02 3.29 3.04
N HIS A 7 -7.64 3.38 4.32
CA HIS A 7 -7.29 2.22 5.14
C HIS A 7 -8.46 1.23 5.23
N TYR A 8 -9.68 1.74 5.45
CA TYR A 8 -10.88 0.92 5.45
C TYR A 8 -11.10 0.22 4.10
N LEU A 9 -11.01 0.96 2.99
CA LEU A 9 -11.18 0.39 1.65
C LEU A 9 -10.13 -0.67 1.33
N TRP A 10 -8.87 -0.45 1.71
CA TRP A 10 -7.77 -1.40 1.58
C TRP A 10 -7.99 -2.67 2.41
N LYS A 11 -8.21 -2.50 3.72
CA LYS A 11 -8.41 -3.58 4.69
C LYS A 11 -9.54 -4.53 4.26
N HIS A 12 -10.64 -3.97 3.78
CA HIS A 12 -11.82 -4.73 3.37
C HIS A 12 -11.82 -5.13 1.89
N LYS A 13 -10.74 -4.81 1.15
CA LYS A 13 -10.59 -5.10 -0.29
C LYS A 13 -11.78 -4.58 -1.13
N TYR A 14 -12.31 -3.40 -0.77
CA TYR A 14 -13.43 -2.76 -1.48
C TYR A 14 -12.99 -1.89 -2.66
N LEU A 15 -11.68 -1.73 -2.85
CA LEU A 15 -11.15 -1.17 -4.09
C LEU A 15 -11.29 -2.20 -5.21
N THR A 16 -11.57 -1.73 -6.42
CA THR A 16 -11.45 -2.56 -7.63
C THR A 16 -9.96 -2.75 -7.90
N LEU A 17 -9.35 -3.71 -7.20
CA LEU A 17 -7.91 -3.97 -7.23
C LEU A 17 -7.46 -4.79 -8.46
N ASN A 18 -8.36 -4.97 -9.43
CA ASN A 18 -8.23 -5.91 -10.53
C ASN A 18 -7.22 -5.47 -11.60
N GLN A 19 -6.70 -4.24 -11.50
CA GLN A 19 -5.77 -3.64 -12.47
C GLN A 19 -4.78 -2.69 -11.78
N LEU A 20 -4.34 -3.01 -10.56
CA LEU A 20 -3.29 -2.22 -9.94
C LEU A 20 -1.97 -2.39 -10.68
N GLN A 21 -1.28 -1.28 -10.91
CA GLN A 21 0.04 -1.26 -11.54
C GLN A 21 0.96 -0.30 -10.80
N THR A 22 2.26 -0.63 -10.76
CA THR A 22 3.28 0.32 -10.31
C THR A 22 3.45 1.45 -11.32
N THR A 23 4.20 2.49 -10.95
CA THR A 23 4.60 3.58 -11.86
C THR A 23 5.43 3.10 -13.05
N GLU A 24 6.01 1.91 -12.96
CA GLU A 24 6.76 1.24 -14.05
C GLU A 24 5.88 0.29 -14.88
N GLY A 25 4.57 0.21 -14.58
CA GLY A 25 3.62 -0.64 -15.29
C GLY A 25 3.62 -2.10 -14.87
N LEU A 26 4.28 -2.46 -13.77
CA LEU A 26 4.25 -3.83 -13.25
C LEU A 26 2.91 -4.10 -12.59
N GLU A 27 2.28 -5.23 -12.94
CA GLU A 27 1.02 -5.66 -12.32
C GLU A 27 1.20 -5.94 -10.82
N VAL A 28 0.24 -5.47 -10.02
CA VAL A 28 0.18 -5.66 -8.58
C VAL A 28 -1.07 -6.47 -8.21
N THR A 29 -0.88 -7.62 -7.57
CA THR A 29 -1.97 -8.44 -7.01
C THR A 29 -1.83 -8.52 -5.49
N ILE A 30 -2.92 -8.25 -4.77
CA ILE A 30 -2.93 -8.30 -3.30
C ILE A 30 -3.37 -9.69 -2.84
N LEU A 31 -2.44 -10.46 -2.28
CA LEU A 31 -2.74 -11.76 -1.67
C LEU A 31 -3.29 -11.54 -0.24
N ASN A 32 -2.58 -10.74 0.56
CA ASN A 32 -2.96 -10.35 1.92
C ASN A 32 -2.72 -8.83 2.10
N PRO A 33 -3.74 -8.03 2.47
CA PRO A 33 -3.59 -6.59 2.70
C PRO A 33 -2.74 -6.26 3.94
N GLY A 34 -2.49 -7.24 4.81
CA GLY A 34 -1.77 -7.05 6.06
C GLY A 34 -2.70 -6.73 7.23
N GLU A 35 -2.09 -6.46 8.39
CA GLU A 35 -2.74 -6.13 9.65
C GLU A 35 -2.67 -4.63 9.88
N HIS A 36 -3.82 -3.98 10.05
CA HIS A 36 -3.92 -2.53 10.25
C HIS A 36 -3.20 -2.13 11.55
N ASN A 37 -2.19 -1.28 11.43
CA ASN A 37 -1.51 -0.64 12.53
C ASN A 37 -2.28 0.63 12.95
N LEU A 38 -2.63 0.72 14.23
CA LEU A 38 -3.29 1.91 14.80
C LEU A 38 -2.30 2.80 15.58
N ASN A 39 -1.01 2.49 15.49
CA ASN A 39 0.07 3.23 16.13
C ASN A 39 0.94 3.89 15.07
N SER A 40 2.00 4.56 15.48
CA SER A 40 3.01 5.12 14.58
C SER A 40 3.71 4.04 13.74
N GLY A 41 4.24 4.45 12.59
CA GLY A 41 4.90 3.57 11.63
C GLY A 41 4.01 3.31 10.40
N PRO A 42 4.23 2.20 9.68
CA PRO A 42 3.45 1.89 8.48
C PRO A 42 1.99 1.62 8.83
N ASP A 43 1.08 1.86 7.88
CA ASP A 43 -0.36 1.66 8.07
C ASP A 43 -0.75 0.19 8.19
N PHE A 44 -0.04 -0.73 7.52
CA PHE A 44 -0.28 -2.16 7.64
C PHE A 44 1.01 -2.97 7.77
N PHE A 45 1.01 -3.94 8.67
CA PHE A 45 2.09 -4.92 8.82
C PHE A 45 1.83 -6.20 8.04
N ASN A 46 2.90 -6.90 7.64
CA ASN A 46 2.85 -8.28 7.16
C ASN A 46 1.90 -8.51 5.95
N ALA A 47 1.78 -7.52 5.07
CA ALA A 47 1.10 -7.66 3.80
C ALA A 47 1.86 -8.63 2.87
N LYS A 48 1.13 -9.22 1.92
CA LYS A 48 1.69 -10.11 0.90
C LYS A 48 1.13 -9.75 -0.46
N LEU A 49 2.02 -9.37 -1.38
CA LEU A 49 1.68 -8.92 -2.72
C LEU A 49 2.41 -9.74 -3.77
N ILE A 50 1.87 -9.79 -4.98
CA ILE A 50 2.63 -10.15 -6.18
C ILE A 50 2.85 -8.86 -6.96
N ILE A 51 4.10 -8.54 -7.28
CA ILE A 51 4.47 -7.37 -8.10
C ILE A 51 5.34 -7.88 -9.24
N GLY A 52 4.90 -7.69 -10.48
CA GLY A 52 5.64 -8.16 -11.67
C GLY A 52 5.93 -9.67 -11.67
N GLY A 53 5.06 -10.48 -11.07
CA GLY A 53 5.21 -11.93 -10.93
C GLY A 53 6.05 -12.40 -9.72
N GLN A 54 6.75 -11.50 -9.03
CA GLN A 54 7.48 -11.81 -7.80
C GLN A 54 6.57 -11.66 -6.58
N THR A 55 6.63 -12.61 -5.65
CA THR A 55 5.94 -12.49 -4.35
C THR A 55 6.78 -11.69 -3.37
N TRP A 56 6.17 -10.66 -2.77
CA TRP A 56 6.73 -9.80 -1.75
C TRP A 56 5.97 -9.96 -0.43
N ALA A 57 6.69 -9.84 0.68
CA ALA A 57 6.12 -9.76 2.03
C ALA A 57 6.73 -8.56 2.75
N GLY A 58 5.92 -7.71 3.35
CA GLY A 58 6.38 -6.47 3.95
C GLY A 58 5.26 -5.60 4.51
N ASN A 59 5.59 -4.35 4.77
CA ASN A 59 4.65 -3.37 5.33
C ASN A 59 4.07 -2.48 4.22
N ILE A 60 2.93 -1.85 4.48
CA ILE A 60 2.27 -0.94 3.53
C ILE A 60 2.05 0.41 4.21
N GLU A 61 2.30 1.47 3.46
CA GLU A 61 1.96 2.86 3.80
C GLU A 61 1.07 3.43 2.69
N ILE A 62 0.00 4.14 3.05
CA ILE A 62 -1.05 4.62 2.15
C ILE A 62 -1.25 6.11 2.36
N HIS A 63 -0.90 6.89 1.33
CA HIS A 63 -1.05 8.33 1.34
C HIS A 63 -2.28 8.79 0.57
N LEU A 64 -2.94 9.85 1.05
CA LEU A 64 -4.05 10.47 0.31
C LEU A 64 -3.58 11.16 -0.98
N ARG A 65 -2.39 11.76 -0.97
CA ARG A 65 -1.78 12.43 -2.13
C ARG A 65 -0.44 11.80 -2.45
N SER A 66 -0.16 11.61 -3.73
CA SER A 66 1.17 11.16 -4.18
C SER A 66 2.28 12.15 -3.80
N SER A 67 1.96 13.44 -3.63
CA SER A 67 2.92 14.45 -3.15
C SER A 67 3.45 14.17 -1.75
N ASP A 68 2.68 13.45 -0.93
CA ASP A 68 3.04 13.17 0.45
C ASP A 68 4.21 12.17 0.52
N TRP A 69 4.50 11.48 -0.59
CA TRP A 69 5.76 10.76 -0.82
C TRP A 69 6.99 11.59 -0.45
N TYR A 70 7.04 12.83 -0.93
CA TYR A 70 8.14 13.75 -0.69
C TYR A 70 8.07 14.44 0.68
N ILE A 71 6.88 14.54 1.27
CA ILE A 71 6.72 15.08 2.63
C ILE A 71 7.29 14.10 3.65
N HIS A 72 7.18 12.80 3.38
CA HIS A 72 7.71 11.73 4.22
C HIS A 72 9.13 11.30 3.82
N HIS A 73 9.75 11.97 2.84
CA HIS A 73 11.12 11.69 2.37
C HIS A 73 11.33 10.28 1.83
N HIS A 74 10.27 9.65 1.31
CA HIS A 74 10.37 8.29 0.77
C HIS A 74 11.26 8.20 -0.48
N GLU A 75 11.54 9.32 -1.16
CA GLU A 75 12.54 9.39 -2.22
C GLU A 75 13.98 9.14 -1.74
N GLU A 76 14.21 9.22 -0.42
CA GLU A 76 15.49 8.97 0.22
C GLU A 76 15.55 7.59 0.91
N ASP A 77 14.46 6.82 0.89
CA ASP A 77 14.42 5.46 1.44
C ASP A 77 15.34 4.54 0.62
N THR A 78 16.36 3.95 1.28
CA THR A 78 17.35 3.03 0.68
C THR A 78 17.09 1.58 1.00
#